data_AF-A0AA39MFF3-F1
#
_entry.id   AF-A0AA39MFF3-F1
#
_cell.length_a   1.000
_cell.length_b   1.000
_cell.length_c   1.000
_cell.angle_alpha   90.00
_cell.angle_beta   90.00
_cell.angle_gamma   90.00
#
_symmetry.space_group_name_H-M   'P 1'
#
loop_
_entity.id
_entity.type
_entity.pdbx_description
1 polymer ?
#
loop_
_entity_poly.entity_id
_entity_poly.type
_entity_poly.pdbx_seq_one_letter_code
_entity_poly.pdbx_strand_id
1 'polypeptide(L)'
;LGHACFLVELTFVGSSGRGAWVLFDPVFSDRCSPSQFLVPKRYTEPPCKIKDISEVDWTVISYSHYDHLDNHTLSTIFKGTRAP
;
A
#
# COMPACT_ATOMS: atom_id res chain seq x y z
N LEU A 1 -0.30 -3.67 8.08
CA LEU A 1 0.45 -4.35 6.98
C LEU A 1 1.97 -4.26 7.18
N GLY A 2 2.43 -3.38 8.08
CA GLY A 2 3.80 -3.32 8.60
C GLY A 2 4.33 -1.89 8.53
N HIS A 3 5.21 -1.49 9.46
CA HIS A 3 5.74 -0.11 9.54
C HIS A 3 4.63 0.95 9.60
N ALA A 4 4.50 1.81 8.59
CA ALA A 4 3.45 2.83 8.45
C ALA A 4 2.31 2.38 7.51
N CYS A 5 2.33 1.13 7.04
CA CYS A 5 1.34 0.63 6.11
C CYS A 5 0.11 0.04 6.85
N PHE A 6 -1.04 0.66 6.64
CA PHE A 6 -2.32 0.23 7.18
C PHE A 6 -3.46 0.46 6.18
N LEU A 7 -4.45 -0.45 6.23
CA LEU A 7 -5.69 -0.37 5.46
C LEU A 7 -6.81 0.05 6.42
N VAL A 8 -7.53 1.11 6.08
CA VAL A 8 -8.64 1.64 6.87
C VAL A 8 -9.90 1.59 6.04
N GLU A 9 -10.96 1.03 6.61
CA GLU A 9 -12.31 1.14 6.07
C GLU A 9 -13.01 2.32 6.74
N LEU A 10 -13.42 3.31 5.94
CA LEU A 10 -14.22 4.44 6.38
C LEU A 10 -15.69 4.06 6.38
N THR A 11 -16.42 4.44 7.42
CA THR A 11 -17.86 4.19 7.51
C THR A 11 -18.62 4.85 6.36
N PHE A 12 -19.49 4.10 5.69
CA PHE A 12 -20.41 4.65 4.71
C PHE A 12 -21.60 5.32 5.42
N VAL A 13 -21.90 6.57 5.04
CA VAL A 13 -23.08 7.31 5.53
C VAL A 13 -24.10 7.36 4.39
N GLY A 14 -25.05 6.42 4.41
CA GLY A 14 -26.12 6.31 3.42
C GLY A 14 -26.99 5.07 3.65
N SER A 15 -27.98 4.85 2.78
CA SER A 15 -28.96 3.76 2.91
C SER A 15 -28.48 2.41 2.35
N SER A 16 -27.48 2.39 1.47
CA SER A 16 -26.89 1.17 0.90
C SER A 16 -25.50 1.44 0.31
N GLY A 17 -24.49 0.64 0.66
CA GLY A 17 -23.13 0.75 0.14
C GLY A 17 -22.08 0.14 1.07
N ARG A 18 -20.83 0.01 0.59
CA ARG A 18 -19.67 -0.32 1.44
C ARG A 18 -18.87 0.92 1.82
N GLY A 19 -18.11 0.82 2.89
CA GLY A 19 -17.14 1.83 3.29
C GLY A 19 -16.03 2.01 2.26
N ALA A 20 -15.43 3.20 2.22
CA ALA A 20 -14.25 3.44 1.38
C ALA A 20 -13.01 2.80 2.03
N TRP A 21 -12.26 2.02 1.26
CA TRP A 21 -11.01 1.39 1.71
C TRP A 21 -9.84 2.28 1.31
N VAL A 22 -9.11 2.76 2.32
CA VAL A 22 -7.98 3.68 2.16
C VAL A 22 -6.70 2.99 2.62
N LEU A 23 -5.72 2.89 1.73
CA LEU A 23 -4.41 2.31 1.99
C LEU A 23 -3.38 3.41 2.21
N PHE A 24 -2.77 3.43 3.39
CA PHE A 24 -1.75 4.41 3.75
C PHE A 24 -0.35 3.81 3.59
N ASP A 25 0.58 4.62 3.06
CA ASP A 25 2.02 4.37 2.94
C ASP A 25 2.37 2.91 2.56
N PRO A 26 1.88 2.40 1.40
CA PRO A 26 2.05 1.00 1.04
C PRO A 26 3.49 0.67 0.66
N VAL A 27 4.14 -0.14 1.52
CA VAL A 27 5.49 -0.67 1.30
C VAL A 27 5.52 -2.20 1.43
N PHE A 28 5.56 -2.88 0.29
CA PHE A 28 5.63 -4.34 0.18
C PHE A 28 6.97 -4.85 -0.37
N SER A 29 7.86 -3.97 -0.84
CA SER A 29 9.23 -4.36 -1.19
C SER A 29 10.00 -4.87 0.01
N ASP A 30 10.97 -5.76 -0.25
CA ASP A 30 11.87 -6.28 0.78
C ASP A 30 12.76 -5.18 1.38
N ARG A 31 13.06 -4.12 0.62
CA ARG A 31 14.01 -3.07 1.02
C ARG A 31 13.48 -1.67 0.71
N CYS A 32 13.61 -0.77 1.67
CA CYS A 32 13.29 0.65 1.54
C CYS A 32 14.45 1.40 0.88
N SER A 33 14.66 1.15 -0.41
CA SER A 33 15.79 1.71 -1.18
C SER A 33 15.47 1.72 -2.67
N PRO A 34 16.05 2.65 -3.45
CA PRO A 34 15.98 2.59 -4.90
C PRO A 34 16.70 1.36 -5.47
N SER A 35 17.61 0.75 -4.69
CA SER A 35 18.28 -0.49 -5.03
C SER A 35 17.88 -1.62 -4.10
N GLN A 36 17.39 -2.73 -4.66
CA GLN A 36 17.03 -3.93 -3.90
C GLN A 36 18.24 -4.80 -3.52
N PHE A 37 19.47 -4.29 -3.64
CA PHE A 37 20.69 -5.05 -3.34
C PHE A 37 21.55 -4.45 -2.21
N LEU A 38 21.45 -3.15 -1.97
CA LEU A 38 22.44 -2.38 -1.19
C LEU A 38 22.03 -2.05 0.25
N VAL A 39 20.84 -2.49 0.69
CA VAL A 39 20.26 -2.11 1.98
C VAL A 39 19.72 -3.34 2.72
N PRO A 40 19.70 -3.34 4.06
CA PRO A 40 19.07 -4.40 4.83
C PRO A 40 17.62 -4.65 4.40
N LYS A 41 17.24 -5.92 4.36
CA LYS A 41 15.86 -6.32 4.16
C LYS A 41 15.03 -5.95 5.39
N ARG A 42 13.72 -5.77 5.19
CA ARG A 42 12.75 -5.73 6.27
C ARG A 42 12.92 -6.96 7.18
N TYR A 43 12.80 -6.76 8.48
CA TYR A 43 12.93 -7.84 9.47
C TYR A 43 11.71 -8.75 9.52
N THR A 44 10.53 -8.20 9.25
CA THR A 44 9.25 -8.89 9.34
C THR A 44 8.63 -8.95 7.95
N GLU A 45 8.37 -10.16 7.48
CA GLU A 45 7.64 -10.40 6.22
C GLU A 45 6.26 -9.71 6.25
N PRO A 46 5.80 -9.12 5.14
CA PRO A 46 4.46 -8.58 5.07
C PRO A 46 3.43 -9.71 5.27
N PRO A 47 2.31 -9.44 5.97
CA PRO A 47 1.35 -10.47 6.36
C PRO A 47 0.54 -11.04 5.18
N CYS A 48 0.57 -10.36 4.02
CA CYS A 48 -0.08 -10.77 2.78
C CYS A 48 0.71 -10.23 1.58
N LYS A 49 0.35 -10.65 0.38
CA LYS A 49 0.91 -10.08 -0.86
C LYS A 49 0.11 -8.83 -1.23
N ILE A 50 0.75 -7.89 -1.93
CA ILE A 50 0.06 -6.67 -2.40
C ILE A 50 -1.17 -6.99 -3.27
N LYS A 51 -1.09 -8.05 -4.08
CA LYS A 51 -2.20 -8.51 -4.93
C LYS A 51 -3.41 -9.03 -4.15
N ASP A 52 -3.23 -9.35 -2.87
CA ASP A 52 -4.33 -9.79 -2.00
C ASP A 52 -5.14 -8.57 -1.49
N ILE A 53 -4.62 -7.35 -1.70
CA ILE A 53 -5.26 -6.06 -1.42
C ILE A 53 -5.73 -5.47 -2.77
N SER A 54 -6.66 -6.17 -3.43
CA SER A 54 -7.05 -5.85 -4.81
C SER A 54 -8.07 -4.71 -4.93
N GLU A 55 -8.80 -4.39 -3.86
CA GLU A 55 -9.83 -3.35 -3.86
C GLU A 55 -9.43 -2.23 -2.91
N VAL A 56 -8.79 -1.17 -3.43
CA VAL A 56 -8.51 0.04 -2.65
C VAL A 56 -9.07 1.21 -3.41
N ASP A 57 -9.89 2.02 -2.74
CA ASP A 57 -10.47 3.21 -3.36
C ASP A 57 -9.44 4.33 -3.42
N TRP A 58 -8.70 4.55 -2.32
CA TRP A 58 -7.66 5.58 -2.23
C TRP A 58 -6.35 5.05 -1.66
N THR A 59 -5.24 5.50 -2.24
CA THR A 59 -3.91 5.33 -1.66
C THR A 59 -3.38 6.68 -1.20
N VAL A 60 -2.90 6.76 0.05
CA VAL A 60 -2.38 7.99 0.66
C VAL A 60 -0.90 7.82 0.96
N ILE A 61 -0.10 8.78 0.52
CA ILE A 61 1.34 8.86 0.82
C ILE A 61 1.58 10.06 1.72
N SER A 62 2.17 9.84 2.88
CA SER A 62 2.48 10.88 3.86
C SER A 62 3.66 11.76 3.41
N TYR A 63 4.75 11.16 2.93
CA TYR A 63 5.91 11.84 2.35
C TYR A 63 6.76 10.90 1.46
N SER A 64 7.79 11.44 0.81
CA SER A 64 8.52 10.78 -0.29
C SER A 64 9.75 9.95 0.09
N HIS A 65 9.86 9.49 1.35
CA HIS A 65 10.96 8.60 1.74
C HIS A 65 10.64 7.14 1.47
N TYR A 66 11.66 6.30 1.22
CA TYR A 66 11.47 4.94 0.67
C TYR A 66 10.75 3.94 1.60
N ASP A 67 10.64 4.24 2.89
CA ASP A 67 9.83 3.46 3.85
C ASP A 67 8.36 3.91 3.90
N HIS A 68 7.98 4.97 3.17
CA HIS A 68 6.60 5.41 2.96
C HIS A 68 6.18 5.42 1.48
N LEU A 69 7.13 5.64 0.56
CA LEU A 69 6.94 5.70 -0.90
C LEU A 69 7.70 4.57 -1.60
N ASP A 70 7.00 3.46 -1.84
CA ASP A 70 7.53 2.32 -2.61
C ASP A 70 6.96 2.28 -4.03
N ASN A 71 7.77 2.73 -4.98
CA ASN A 71 7.41 2.78 -6.40
C ASN A 71 7.04 1.41 -7.00
N HIS A 72 7.64 0.32 -6.53
CA HIS A 72 7.31 -1.03 -7.03
C HIS A 72 5.92 -1.46 -6.55
N THR A 73 5.62 -1.18 -5.28
CA THR A 73 4.30 -1.42 -4.70
C THR A 73 3.23 -0.59 -5.40
N LEU A 74 3.46 0.72 -5.56
CA LEU A 74 2.53 1.62 -6.25
C LEU A 74 2.30 1.20 -7.71
N SER A 75 3.37 0.88 -8.44
CA SER A 75 3.24 0.37 -9.82
C SER A 75 2.41 -0.90 -9.90
N THR A 76 2.44 -1.76 -8.87
CA THR A 76 1.65 -3.00 -8.83
C THR A 76 0.18 -2.71 -8.57
N ILE A 77 -0.12 -1.78 -7.65
CA ILE A 77 -1.48 -1.31 -7.36
C ILE A 77 -2.10 -0.71 -8.64
N PHE A 78 -1.46 0.29 -9.23
CA PHE A 78 -2.02 1.04 -10.36
C PHE A 78 -2.01 0.29 -11.70
N LYS A 79 -1.24 -0.79 -11.85
CA LYS A 79 -1.38 -1.70 -13.01
C LYS A 79 -2.65 -2.55 -12.91
N GLY A 80 -3.12 -2.85 -11.70
CA GLY A 80 -4.35 -3.62 -11.45
C GLY A 80 -5.60 -2.75 -11.47
N THR A 81 -5.48 -1.48 -11.08
CA THR A 81 -6.56 -0.50 -11.15
C THR A 81 -6.71 -0.01 -12.58
N ARG A 82 -7.80 -0.36 -13.28
CA ARG A 82 -8.19 0.39 -14.48
C ARG A 82 -8.41 1.85 -14.05
N ALA A 83 -7.70 2.79 -14.67
CA ALA A 83 -8.03 4.20 -14.56
C ALA A 83 -9.52 4.40 -14.90
N PRO A 84 -10.22 5.36 -14.25
CA PRO A 84 -11.60 5.68 -14.58
C PRO A 84 -11.77 6.08 -16.05
#